data_AF-A0A7S0N8N4-F1
#
_entry.id   AF-A0A7S0N8N4-F1
#
_cell.length_a   1.000
_cell.length_b   1.000
_cell.length_c   1.000
_cell.angle_alpha   90.00
_cell.angle_beta   90.00
_cell.angle_gamma   90.00
#
_symmetry.space_group_name_H-M   'P 1'
#
loop_
_entity.id
_entity.type
_entity.pdbx_description
1 polymer ?
#
loop_
_entity_poly.entity_id
_entity_poly.type
_entity_poly.pdbx_seq_one_letter_code
_entity_poly.pdbx_strand_id
1 'polypeptide(L)'
;QKATVYKYHSHAEDQVVFPALEKRVHNVVHAYSMEHEAEEELFQQLFDQLSTALTQTGEPQKATIRALCSTCNAVQIGLAQHLDKEEEQVLPLVEKHFSPREQALMFFQVLCHIPVTHVGKVVKWALSSLTPEELTNILELLKEDLADDELLKLVSFWLNSPVDPAVPAEGSAPVTPPVRSRAITPPSHSAAEAQTDLKAGAADAKGKMADQSTSTEPVPQATVGEGGQGARG
;
A
#
# COMPACT_ATOMS: atom_id res chain seq x y z
N GLN A 1 -7.10 -1.70 20.30
CA GLN A 1 -6.65 -2.74 19.34
C GLN A 1 -6.99 -2.37 17.90
N LYS A 2 -8.24 -2.01 17.56
CA LYS A 2 -8.62 -1.64 16.18
C LYS A 2 -7.89 -0.40 15.62
N ALA A 3 -7.71 0.65 16.43
CA ALA A 3 -6.94 1.83 16.02
C ALA A 3 -5.49 1.49 15.62
N THR A 4 -4.84 0.56 16.32
CA THR A 4 -3.49 0.09 16.00
C THR A 4 -3.43 -0.70 14.70
N VAL A 5 -4.44 -1.54 14.44
CA VAL A 5 -4.55 -2.28 13.17
C VAL A 5 -4.71 -1.31 12.01
N TYR A 6 -5.61 -0.33 12.16
CA TYR A 6 -5.82 0.69 11.14
C TYR A 6 -4.56 1.52 10.88
N LYS A 7 -3.88 1.97 11.94
CA LYS A 7 -2.64 2.74 11.81
C LYS A 7 -1.54 1.99 11.04
N TYR A 8 -1.45 0.67 11.19
CA TYR A 8 -0.49 -0.11 10.41
C TYR A 8 -0.94 -0.32 8.96
N HIS A 9 -2.25 -0.40 8.72
CA HIS A 9 -2.84 -0.42 7.37
C HIS A 9 -2.50 0.86 6.60
N SER A 10 -2.96 2.01 7.12
CA SER A 10 -2.75 3.31 6.47
C SER A 10 -1.27 3.64 6.28
N HIS A 11 -0.44 3.35 7.29
CA HIS A 11 1.00 3.52 7.19
C HIS A 11 1.61 2.67 6.06
N ALA A 12 1.22 1.40 5.95
CA ALA A 12 1.78 0.53 4.93
C ALA A 12 1.36 0.96 3.51
N GLU A 13 0.16 1.51 3.34
CA GLU A 13 -0.28 2.08 2.06
C GLU A 13 0.51 3.31 1.65
N ASP A 14 0.75 4.24 2.60
CA ASP A 14 1.58 5.42 2.38
C ASP A 14 3.02 5.07 2.01
N GLN A 15 3.56 3.95 2.52
CA GLN A 15 4.93 3.52 2.21
C GLN A 15 5.04 2.70 0.91
N VAL A 16 3.97 2.01 0.50
CA VAL A 16 4.04 0.99 -0.56
C VAL A 16 3.06 1.25 -1.69
N VAL A 17 1.75 1.25 -1.37
CA VAL A 17 0.68 1.25 -2.37
C VAL A 17 0.64 2.58 -3.11
N PHE A 18 0.59 3.70 -2.37
CA PHE A 18 0.48 5.02 -2.96
C PHE A 18 1.75 5.44 -3.73
N PRO A 19 2.99 5.25 -3.21
CA PRO A 19 4.19 5.53 -4.00
C PRO A 19 4.31 4.68 -5.28
N ALA A 20 3.77 3.46 -5.27
CA ALA A 20 3.72 2.63 -6.47
C ALA A 20 2.71 3.19 -7.48
N LEU A 21 1.50 3.54 -7.03
CA LEU A 21 0.45 4.10 -7.87
C LEU A 21 0.85 5.44 -8.48
N GLU A 22 1.49 6.34 -7.72
CA GLU A 22 1.90 7.67 -8.20
C GLU A 22 2.81 7.60 -9.44
N LYS A 23 3.64 6.55 -9.54
CA LYS A 23 4.53 6.31 -10.67
C LYS A 23 3.79 5.97 -11.97
N ARG A 24 2.54 5.48 -11.89
CA ARG A 24 1.74 5.01 -13.04
C ARG A 24 0.48 5.84 -13.25
N VAL A 25 -0.05 6.45 -12.20
CA VAL A 25 -1.32 7.18 -12.18
C VAL A 25 -1.10 8.50 -11.45
N HIS A 26 -1.12 9.60 -12.21
CA HIS A 26 -0.87 10.93 -11.66
C HIS A 26 -2.10 11.45 -10.88
N ASN A 27 -1.85 12.21 -9.81
CA ASN A 27 -2.83 13.00 -9.05
C ASN A 27 -3.92 12.20 -8.31
N VAL A 28 -3.76 10.89 -8.11
CA VAL A 28 -4.74 10.10 -7.34
C VAL A 28 -4.37 10.02 -5.86
N VAL A 29 -3.08 9.97 -5.55
CA VAL A 29 -2.61 9.48 -4.25
C VAL A 29 -2.58 10.52 -3.12
N HIS A 30 -2.33 11.79 -3.44
CA HIS A 30 -2.10 12.81 -2.41
C HIS A 30 -3.31 13.03 -1.50
N ALA A 31 -4.53 12.89 -2.04
CA ALA A 31 -5.76 13.02 -1.26
C ALA A 31 -5.87 11.94 -0.17
N TYR A 32 -5.42 10.71 -0.43
CA TYR A 32 -5.49 9.60 0.53
C TYR A 32 -4.52 9.80 1.70
N SER A 33 -3.28 10.21 1.44
CA SER A 33 -2.34 10.51 2.52
C SER A 33 -2.81 11.69 3.40
N MET A 34 -3.49 12.68 2.81
CA MET A 34 -4.13 13.75 3.60
C MET A 34 -5.30 13.23 4.46
N GLU A 35 -6.09 12.29 3.94
CA GLU A 35 -7.14 11.64 4.73
C GLU A 35 -6.54 10.87 5.92
N HIS A 36 -5.44 10.12 5.71
CA HIS A 36 -4.72 9.44 6.78
C HIS A 36 -4.21 10.38 7.88
N GLU A 37 -3.64 11.53 7.51
CA GLU A 37 -3.20 12.54 8.47
C GLU A 37 -4.37 13.06 9.32
N ALA A 38 -5.50 13.39 8.68
CA ALA A 38 -6.70 13.86 9.38
C ALA A 38 -7.30 12.79 10.31
N GLU A 39 -7.24 11.51 9.93
CA GLU A 39 -7.70 10.41 10.77
C GLU A 39 -6.79 10.17 11.97
N GLU A 40 -5.46 10.27 11.80
CA GLU A 40 -4.50 10.19 12.91
C GLU A 40 -4.75 11.32 13.93
N GLU A 41 -5.08 12.53 13.48
CA GLU A 41 -5.49 13.63 14.36
C GLU A 41 -6.77 13.30 15.14
N LEU A 42 -7.76 12.68 14.51
CA LEU A 42 -8.98 12.24 15.19
C LEU A 42 -8.71 11.14 16.23
N PHE A 43 -7.80 10.20 15.94
CA PHE A 43 -7.37 9.19 16.92
C PHE A 43 -6.66 9.83 18.11
N GLN A 44 -5.80 10.82 17.87
CA GLN A 44 -5.13 11.55 18.94
C GLN A 44 -6.12 12.33 19.80
N GLN A 45 -7.09 13.02 19.18
CA GLN A 45 -8.16 13.71 19.89
C GLN A 45 -8.96 12.74 20.78
N LEU A 46 -9.28 11.56 20.28
CA LEU A 46 -9.98 10.52 21.04
C LEU A 46 -9.15 10.05 22.25
N PHE A 47 -7.84 9.87 22.09
CA PHE A 47 -6.95 9.50 23.18
C PHE A 47 -6.86 10.59 24.26
N ASP A 48 -6.77 11.85 23.86
CA ASP A 48 -6.70 12.99 24.77
C ASP A 48 -8.01 13.17 25.55
N GLN A 49 -9.15 13.02 24.88
CA GLN A 49 -10.47 13.05 25.50
C GLN A 49 -10.65 11.90 26.50
N LEU A 50 -10.18 10.69 26.15
CA LEU A 50 -10.22 9.54 27.05
C LEU A 50 -9.36 9.80 28.30
N SER A 51 -8.13 10.26 28.12
CA SER A 51 -7.22 10.62 29.21
C SER A 51 -7.82 11.69 30.12
N THR A 52 -8.46 12.70 29.53
CA THR A 52 -9.16 13.77 30.25
C THR A 52 -10.35 13.22 31.04
N ALA A 53 -11.17 12.35 30.44
CA ALA A 53 -12.31 11.75 31.11
C ALA A 53 -11.92 10.88 32.33
N LEU A 54 -10.73 10.27 32.30
CA LEU A 54 -10.20 9.46 33.41
C LEU A 54 -9.74 10.31 34.61
N THR A 55 -9.43 11.60 34.39
CA THR A 55 -8.93 12.49 35.46
C THR A 55 -10.00 13.40 36.05
N GLN A 56 -11.10 13.62 35.31
CA GLN A 56 -12.20 14.47 35.74
C GLN A 56 -13.29 13.68 36.48
N THR A 57 -14.09 14.37 37.29
CA THR A 57 -15.29 13.82 37.94
C THR A 57 -16.47 14.78 37.80
N GLY A 58 -17.70 14.26 37.92
CA GLY A 58 -18.92 15.09 37.90
C GLY A 58 -19.30 15.60 36.50
N GLU A 59 -19.84 16.81 36.42
CA GLU A 59 -20.34 17.38 35.15
C GLU A 59 -19.27 17.56 34.05
N PRO A 60 -18.03 18.02 34.35
CA PRO A 60 -16.97 18.08 33.34
C PRO A 60 -16.68 16.72 32.70
N GLN A 61 -16.62 15.66 33.52
CA GLN A 61 -16.41 14.30 33.02
C GLN A 61 -17.54 13.86 32.09
N LYS A 62 -18.80 14.13 32.43
CA LYS A 62 -19.95 13.81 31.57
C LYS A 62 -19.91 14.57 30.24
N ALA A 63 -19.46 15.83 30.25
CA ALA A 63 -19.28 16.60 29.01
C ALA A 63 -18.17 16.00 28.14
N THR A 64 -17.03 15.64 28.74
CA THR A 64 -15.91 14.97 28.04
C THR A 64 -16.34 13.61 27.48
N ILE A 65 -17.12 12.82 28.22
CA ILE A 65 -17.67 11.54 27.74
C ILE A 65 -18.59 11.76 26.53
N ARG A 66 -19.45 12.79 26.53
CA ARG A 66 -20.29 13.11 25.36
C ARG A 66 -19.45 13.51 24.15
N ALA A 67 -18.41 14.31 24.35
CA ALA A 67 -17.46 14.66 23.29
C ALA A 67 -16.75 13.42 22.75
N LEU A 68 -16.28 12.53 23.63
CA LEU A 68 -15.66 11.26 23.29
C LEU A 68 -16.59 10.39 22.44
N CYS A 69 -17.87 10.26 22.81
CA CYS A 69 -18.85 9.53 22.01
C CYS A 69 -19.01 10.14 20.60
N SER A 70 -19.03 11.47 20.50
CA SER A 70 -19.10 12.16 19.21
C SER A 70 -17.87 11.89 18.35
N THR A 71 -16.67 11.97 18.93
CA THR A 71 -15.40 11.69 18.23
C THR A 71 -15.33 10.22 17.80
N CYS A 72 -15.73 9.28 18.67
CA CYS A 72 -15.83 7.86 18.32
C CYS A 72 -16.71 7.63 17.09
N ASN A 73 -17.87 8.30 17.04
CA ASN A 73 -18.78 8.21 15.89
C ASN A 73 -18.18 8.83 14.63
N ALA A 74 -17.47 9.96 14.76
CA ALA A 74 -16.77 10.59 13.64
C ALA A 74 -15.67 9.67 13.08
N VAL A 75 -14.85 9.06 13.94
CA VAL A 75 -13.83 8.07 13.55
C VAL A 75 -14.47 6.87 12.86
N GLN A 76 -15.56 6.34 13.41
CA GLN A 76 -16.23 5.17 12.84
C GLN A 76 -16.76 5.45 11.43
N ILE A 77 -17.42 6.59 11.24
CA ILE A 77 -17.97 6.98 9.93
C ILE A 77 -16.85 7.31 8.95
N GLY A 78 -15.88 8.12 9.37
CA GLY A 78 -14.76 8.55 8.53
C GLY A 78 -13.98 7.35 8.00
N LEU A 79 -13.62 6.43 8.90
CA LEU A 79 -12.88 5.23 8.52
C LEU A 79 -13.69 4.32 7.58
N ALA A 80 -14.99 4.12 7.85
CA ALA A 80 -15.82 3.32 6.94
C ALA A 80 -15.90 3.94 5.54
N GLN A 81 -16.02 5.27 5.45
CA GLN A 81 -16.03 5.98 4.17
C GLN A 81 -14.67 5.92 3.47
N HIS A 82 -13.58 6.02 4.22
CA HIS A 82 -12.23 5.93 3.67
C HIS A 82 -11.99 4.56 3.05
N LEU A 83 -12.23 3.48 3.80
CA LEU A 83 -12.05 2.10 3.30
C LEU A 83 -12.97 1.80 2.10
N ASP A 84 -14.21 2.29 2.11
CA ASP A 84 -15.11 2.14 0.96
C ASP A 84 -14.58 2.85 -0.29
N LYS A 85 -13.94 4.03 -0.15
CA LYS A 85 -13.27 4.71 -1.27
C LYS A 85 -12.05 3.94 -1.76
N GLU A 86 -11.25 3.39 -0.87
CA GLU A 86 -10.07 2.60 -1.24
C GLU A 86 -10.48 1.36 -2.04
N GLU A 87 -11.53 0.68 -1.59
CA GLU A 87 -12.09 -0.48 -2.29
C GLU A 87 -12.61 -0.11 -3.69
N GLU A 88 -13.32 1.02 -3.81
CA GLU A 88 -13.94 1.45 -5.07
C GLU A 88 -12.92 2.03 -6.05
N GLN A 89 -11.83 2.62 -5.58
CA GLN A 89 -10.93 3.43 -6.41
C GLN A 89 -9.50 2.93 -6.42
N VAL A 90 -8.92 2.59 -5.27
CA VAL A 90 -7.50 2.20 -5.16
C VAL A 90 -7.32 0.77 -5.66
N LEU A 91 -8.11 -0.20 -5.20
CA LEU A 91 -7.99 -1.60 -5.62
C LEU A 91 -8.13 -1.79 -7.14
N PRO A 92 -9.10 -1.16 -7.84
CA PRO A 92 -9.20 -1.28 -9.30
C PRO A 92 -8.03 -0.64 -10.05
N LEU A 93 -7.42 0.41 -9.49
CA LEU A 93 -6.22 1.00 -10.08
C LEU A 93 -5.01 0.06 -9.93
N VAL A 94 -4.87 -0.59 -8.78
CA VAL A 94 -3.85 -1.63 -8.57
C VAL A 94 -4.04 -2.77 -9.56
N GLU A 95 -5.27 -3.29 -9.69
CA GLU A 95 -5.60 -4.36 -10.63
C GLU A 95 -5.31 -3.99 -12.08
N LYS A 96 -5.69 -2.77 -12.49
CA LYS A 96 -5.54 -2.30 -13.87
C LYS A 96 -4.11 -2.00 -14.26
N HIS A 97 -3.31 -1.46 -13.34
CA HIS A 97 -1.99 -0.91 -13.66
C HIS A 97 -0.83 -1.80 -13.27
N PHE A 98 -1.02 -2.86 -12.49
CA PHE A 98 0.04 -3.76 -12.04
C PHE A 98 -0.25 -5.19 -12.48
N SER A 99 0.79 -5.90 -12.94
CA SER A 99 0.67 -7.32 -13.23
C SER A 99 0.40 -8.13 -11.95
N PRO A 100 -0.20 -9.32 -12.04
CA PRO A 100 -0.45 -10.19 -10.88
C PRO A 100 0.78 -10.37 -9.98
N ARG A 101 1.95 -10.62 -10.56
CA ARG A 101 3.22 -10.67 -9.83
C ARG A 101 3.60 -9.37 -9.12
N GLU A 102 3.37 -8.22 -9.73
CA GLU A 102 3.63 -6.94 -9.07
C GLU A 102 2.66 -6.68 -7.93
N GLN A 103 1.39 -7.09 -8.07
CA GLN A 103 0.39 -7.01 -7.00
C GLN A 103 0.77 -7.92 -5.83
N ALA A 104 1.22 -9.14 -6.11
CA ALA A 104 1.71 -10.08 -5.10
C ALA A 104 2.92 -9.53 -4.32
N LEU A 105 3.87 -8.93 -5.03
CA LEU A 105 5.03 -8.26 -4.42
C LEU A 105 4.62 -7.02 -3.61
N MET A 106 3.67 -6.23 -4.10
CA MET A 106 3.12 -5.07 -3.40
C MET A 106 2.47 -5.48 -2.08
N PHE A 107 1.62 -6.52 -2.11
CA PHE A 107 1.01 -7.09 -0.92
C PHE A 107 2.08 -7.55 0.08
N PHE A 108 3.12 -8.25 -0.37
CA PHE A 108 4.22 -8.65 0.51
C PHE A 108 4.95 -7.45 1.12
N GLN A 109 5.25 -6.42 0.33
CA GLN A 109 5.87 -5.20 0.83
C GLN A 109 5.01 -4.51 1.87
N VAL A 110 3.68 -4.46 1.69
CA VAL A 110 2.74 -3.97 2.70
C VAL A 110 2.92 -4.74 4.01
N LEU A 111 2.95 -6.08 3.95
CA LEU A 111 3.16 -6.91 5.15
C LEU A 111 4.50 -6.63 5.83
N CYS A 112 5.57 -6.37 5.08
CA CYS A 112 6.88 -6.03 5.63
C CYS A 112 6.93 -4.69 6.38
N HIS A 113 5.98 -3.77 6.14
CA HIS A 113 5.88 -2.50 6.87
C HIS A 113 5.08 -2.62 8.16
N ILE A 114 4.50 -3.78 8.44
CA ILE A 114 3.74 -4.05 9.65
C ILE A 114 4.64 -4.80 10.64
N PRO A 115 4.74 -4.37 11.91
CA PRO A 115 5.50 -5.11 12.91
C PRO A 115 5.02 -6.56 12.99
N VAL A 116 5.96 -7.51 12.99
CA VAL A 116 5.66 -8.95 12.96
C VAL A 116 4.67 -9.38 14.06
N THR A 117 4.70 -8.74 15.22
CA THR A 117 3.76 -8.98 16.34
C THR A 117 2.30 -8.59 16.05
N HIS A 118 2.05 -7.87 14.96
CA HIS A 118 0.76 -7.32 14.56
C HIS A 118 0.31 -7.76 13.15
N VAL A 119 1.22 -8.28 12.30
CA VAL A 119 0.89 -8.74 10.93
C VAL A 119 -0.34 -9.65 10.92
N GLY A 120 -0.40 -10.67 11.77
CA GLY A 120 -1.55 -11.57 11.84
C GLY A 120 -2.87 -10.89 12.17
N LYS A 121 -2.86 -9.83 12.98
CA LYS A 121 -4.07 -9.07 13.33
C LYS A 121 -4.54 -8.23 12.15
N VAL A 122 -3.60 -7.60 11.42
CA VAL A 122 -3.91 -6.78 10.24
C VAL A 122 -4.40 -7.67 9.10
N VAL A 123 -3.70 -8.76 8.79
CA VAL A 123 -4.07 -9.72 7.74
C VAL A 123 -5.46 -10.30 7.99
N LYS A 124 -5.74 -10.78 9.21
CA LYS A 124 -7.08 -11.29 9.54
C LYS A 124 -8.15 -10.23 9.45
N TRP A 125 -7.86 -9.00 9.90
CA TRP A 125 -8.82 -7.91 9.79
C TRP A 125 -9.13 -7.62 8.32
N ALA A 126 -8.11 -7.34 7.51
CA ALA A 126 -8.25 -6.99 6.10
C ALA A 126 -9.00 -8.07 5.28
N LEU A 127 -8.81 -9.34 5.62
CA LEU A 127 -9.40 -10.47 4.91
C LEU A 127 -10.65 -11.04 5.59
N SER A 128 -11.12 -10.46 6.69
CA SER A 128 -12.25 -11.02 7.49
C SER A 128 -13.60 -10.98 6.78
N SER A 129 -13.74 -10.16 5.74
CA SER A 129 -14.95 -10.08 4.91
C SER A 129 -14.94 -11.01 3.71
N LEU A 130 -13.82 -11.71 3.45
CA LEU A 130 -13.72 -12.64 2.32
C LEU A 130 -14.38 -13.97 2.61
N THR A 131 -15.01 -14.53 1.60
CA THR A 131 -15.44 -15.93 1.60
C THR A 131 -14.22 -16.86 1.55
N PRO A 132 -14.36 -18.13 2.01
CA PRO A 132 -13.28 -19.12 1.90
C PRO A 132 -12.80 -19.34 0.46
N GLU A 133 -13.69 -19.20 -0.53
CA GLU A 133 -13.36 -19.29 -1.95
C GLU A 133 -12.48 -18.12 -2.40
N GLU A 134 -12.87 -16.88 -2.10
CA GLU A 134 -12.09 -15.69 -2.41
C GLU A 134 -10.71 -15.71 -1.73
N LEU A 135 -10.65 -16.15 -0.47
CA LEU A 135 -9.39 -16.32 0.25
C LEU A 135 -8.49 -17.38 -0.42
N THR A 136 -9.08 -18.48 -0.87
CA THR A 136 -8.35 -19.53 -1.59
C THR A 136 -7.78 -19.00 -2.90
N ASN A 137 -8.57 -18.24 -3.66
CA ASN A 137 -8.13 -17.61 -4.92
C ASN A 137 -6.96 -16.64 -4.70
N ILE A 138 -7.02 -15.80 -3.66
CA ILE A 138 -5.90 -14.90 -3.31
C ILE A 138 -4.64 -15.70 -2.96
N LEU A 139 -4.79 -16.78 -2.18
CA LEU A 139 -3.66 -17.63 -1.83
C LEU A 139 -3.09 -18.39 -3.05
N GLU A 140 -3.92 -18.77 -4.02
CA GLU A 140 -3.48 -19.39 -5.27
C GLU A 140 -2.75 -18.40 -6.17
N LEU A 141 -3.25 -17.18 -6.32
CA LEU A 141 -2.53 -16.11 -7.04
C LEU A 141 -1.17 -15.82 -6.42
N LEU A 142 -1.10 -15.73 -5.09
CA LEU A 142 0.17 -15.56 -4.39
C LEU A 142 1.11 -16.75 -4.64
N LYS A 143 0.59 -17.99 -4.73
CA LYS A 143 1.41 -19.19 -5.00
C LYS A 143 1.97 -19.23 -6.42
N GLU A 144 1.17 -18.85 -7.40
CA GLU A 144 1.58 -18.91 -8.81
C GLU A 144 2.64 -17.85 -9.13
N ASP A 145 2.49 -16.66 -8.55
CA ASP A 145 3.34 -15.52 -8.89
C ASP A 145 4.54 -15.30 -7.95
N LEU A 146 4.49 -15.80 -6.72
CA LEU A 146 5.61 -15.75 -5.77
C LEU A 146 6.25 -17.13 -5.65
N ALA A 147 7.44 -17.28 -6.21
CA ALA A 147 8.27 -18.49 -6.09
C ALA A 147 8.93 -18.66 -4.70
N ASP A 148 8.32 -18.11 -3.64
CA ASP A 148 8.87 -18.13 -2.27
C ASP A 148 7.94 -18.92 -1.34
N ASP A 149 8.28 -20.20 -1.15
CA ASP A 149 7.56 -21.13 -0.28
C ASP A 149 7.51 -20.67 1.19
N GLU A 150 8.47 -19.88 1.66
CA GLU A 150 8.51 -19.39 3.05
C GLU A 150 7.52 -18.25 3.27
N LEU A 151 7.35 -17.38 2.28
CA LEU A 151 6.36 -16.31 2.30
C LEU A 151 4.93 -16.88 2.37
N LEU A 152 4.64 -17.90 1.56
CA LEU A 152 3.35 -18.58 1.56
C LEU A 152 3.06 -19.29 2.88
N LYS A 153 4.08 -19.90 3.50
CA LYS A 153 3.98 -20.48 4.84
C LYS A 153 3.69 -19.41 5.89
N LEU A 154 4.34 -18.24 5.81
CA LEU A 154 4.09 -17.13 6.72
C LEU A 154 2.66 -16.62 6.57
N VAL A 155 2.20 -16.27 5.37
CA VAL A 155 0.83 -15.78 5.13
C VAL A 155 -0.21 -16.81 5.60
N SER A 156 -0.03 -18.08 5.27
CA SER A 156 -0.89 -19.17 5.73
C SER A 156 -0.87 -19.31 7.27
N PHE A 157 0.30 -19.18 7.90
CA PHE A 157 0.42 -19.19 9.35
C PHE A 157 -0.35 -18.01 9.99
N TRP A 158 -0.23 -16.80 9.44
CA TRP A 158 -0.94 -15.62 9.95
C TRP A 158 -2.46 -15.76 9.83
N LEU A 159 -2.94 -16.33 8.73
CA LEU A 159 -4.37 -16.60 8.50
C LEU A 159 -4.92 -17.66 9.46
N ASN A 160 -4.17 -18.74 9.68
CA ASN A 160 -4.62 -19.89 10.47
C ASN A 160 -4.25 -19.83 11.96
N SER A 161 -3.44 -18.86 12.37
CA SER A 161 -3.09 -18.67 13.78
C SER A 161 -4.36 -18.39 14.61
N PRO A 162 -4.56 -18.97 15.79
CA PRO A 162 -5.69 -18.61 16.65
C PRO A 162 -5.62 -17.13 17.05
N VAL A 163 -6.77 -16.45 17.09
CA VAL A 163 -6.87 -15.12 17.72
C VAL A 163 -6.92 -15.33 19.24
N ASP A 164 -6.16 -14.56 20.01
CA ASP A 164 -6.27 -14.56 21.46
C ASP A 164 -7.76 -14.41 21.87
N PRO A 165 -8.29 -15.32 22.71
CA PRO A 165 -9.68 -15.23 23.15
C PRO A 165 -9.83 -14.11 24.18
N ALA A 166 -9.95 -12.87 23.73
CA ALA A 166 -10.35 -11.75 24.57
C ALA A 166 -11.05 -10.66 23.75
N VAL A 167 -12.39 -10.77 23.66
CA VAL A 167 -13.41 -9.80 24.09
C VAL A 167 -14.72 -10.09 23.31
N PRO A 168 -15.89 -10.25 23.97
CA PRO A 168 -17.16 -10.45 23.28
C PRO A 168 -17.55 -9.20 22.48
N ALA A 169 -18.13 -9.42 21.30
CA ALA A 169 -18.74 -8.38 20.51
C ALA A 169 -20.01 -7.86 21.22
N GLU A 170 -19.92 -6.69 21.86
CA GLU A 170 -21.09 -5.91 22.25
C GLU A 170 -21.06 -4.54 21.58
N GLY A 171 -22.12 -4.26 20.80
CA GLY A 171 -22.72 -2.93 20.76
C GLY A 171 -22.10 -1.82 19.91
N SER A 172 -21.47 -2.11 18.76
CA SER A 172 -21.41 -1.16 17.63
C SER A 172 -21.02 -1.91 16.36
N ALA A 173 -21.66 -1.61 15.23
CA ALA A 173 -21.30 -2.20 13.95
C ALA A 173 -19.80 -1.96 13.71
N PRO A 174 -18.97 -3.02 13.61
CA PRO A 174 -17.55 -2.85 13.40
C PRO A 174 -17.31 -2.13 12.07
N VAL A 175 -16.31 -1.24 12.02
CA VAL A 175 -15.74 -0.81 10.76
C VAL A 175 -15.36 -2.07 9.98
N THR A 176 -16.03 -2.27 8.85
CA THR A 176 -15.83 -3.38 7.94
C THR A 176 -14.49 -3.23 7.24
N PRO A 177 -13.73 -4.31 7.02
CA PRO A 177 -12.47 -4.23 6.29
C PRO A 177 -12.67 -3.83 4.83
N PRO A 178 -11.61 -3.37 4.15
CA PRO A 178 -11.66 -2.77 2.81
C PRO A 178 -11.95 -3.77 1.68
N VAL A 179 -12.00 -5.07 1.93
CA VAL A 179 -12.30 -6.05 0.87
C VAL A 179 -13.67 -6.65 1.13
N ARG A 180 -14.71 -6.10 0.50
CA ARG A 180 -16.04 -6.72 0.45
C ARG A 180 -16.02 -7.79 -0.64
N SER A 181 -16.77 -8.88 -0.43
CA SER A 181 -16.89 -9.94 -1.43
C SER A 181 -17.36 -9.37 -2.76
N ARG A 182 -16.43 -9.29 -3.70
CA ARG A 182 -16.70 -8.96 -5.10
C ARG A 182 -16.69 -10.31 -5.79
N ALA A 183 -17.74 -10.66 -6.51
CA ALA A 183 -17.78 -11.91 -7.26
C ALA A 183 -16.61 -11.95 -8.26
N ILE A 184 -15.49 -12.54 -7.86
CA ILE A 184 -14.31 -12.73 -8.70
C ILE A 184 -14.72 -13.81 -9.69
N THR A 185 -15.08 -13.41 -10.91
CA THR A 185 -15.16 -14.36 -12.01
C THR A 185 -13.75 -14.88 -12.28
N PRO A 186 -13.51 -16.21 -12.27
CA PRO A 186 -12.19 -16.75 -12.54
C PRO A 186 -11.74 -16.32 -13.94
N PRO A 187 -10.44 -16.05 -14.14
CA PRO A 187 -9.91 -15.75 -15.46
C PRO A 187 -10.20 -16.96 -16.36
N SER A 188 -10.92 -16.70 -17.45
CA SER A 188 -11.08 -17.66 -18.52
C SER A 188 -9.71 -17.86 -19.15
N HIS A 189 -9.00 -18.92 -18.78
CA HIS A 189 -7.77 -19.32 -19.46
C HIS A 189 -8.10 -19.68 -20.91
N SER A 190 -7.99 -18.71 -21.81
CA SER A 190 -7.60 -18.98 -23.20
C SER A 190 -6.11 -18.67 -23.31
N ALA A 191 -5.30 -19.69 -23.04
CA ALA A 191 -3.87 -19.68 -23.34
C ALA A 191 -3.68 -19.80 -24.86
N ALA A 192 -3.95 -18.72 -25.59
CA ALA A 192 -3.51 -18.47 -26.96
C ALA A 192 -3.84 -17.00 -27.27
N GLU A 193 -2.98 -16.30 -27.99
CA GLU A 193 -3.16 -14.91 -28.46
C GLU A 193 -2.66 -13.79 -27.52
N ALA A 194 -1.41 -13.89 -27.05
CA ALA A 194 -0.59 -12.71 -26.76
C ALA A 194 0.92 -13.02 -26.86
N GLN A 195 1.35 -13.64 -27.97
CA GLN A 195 2.77 -13.75 -28.34
C GLN A 195 2.95 -13.54 -29.84
N THR A 196 2.52 -12.40 -30.36
CA THR A 196 3.02 -11.83 -31.61
C THR A 196 2.85 -10.32 -31.51
N ASP A 197 3.90 -9.59 -31.11
CA ASP A 197 4.14 -8.17 -31.50
C ASP A 197 5.37 -7.53 -30.81
N LEU A 198 6.37 -8.33 -30.41
CA LEU A 198 7.71 -7.84 -30.07
C LEU A 198 8.78 -8.67 -30.78
N LYS A 199 8.68 -8.77 -32.11
CA LYS A 199 9.80 -9.20 -32.97
C LYS A 199 9.65 -8.70 -34.42
N ALA A 200 9.37 -7.42 -34.58
CA ALA A 200 9.46 -6.73 -35.87
C ALA A 200 10.10 -5.34 -35.68
N GLY A 201 11.36 -5.33 -35.26
CA GLY A 201 12.14 -4.09 -35.08
C GLY A 201 13.66 -4.29 -35.02
N ALA A 202 14.14 -5.49 -35.31
CA ALA A 202 15.57 -5.83 -35.26
C ALA A 202 15.98 -6.65 -36.49
N ALA A 203 15.69 -6.15 -37.69
CA ALA A 203 16.19 -6.71 -38.95
C ALA A 203 16.09 -5.72 -40.13
N ASP A 204 16.50 -4.46 -39.95
CA ASP A 204 16.83 -3.60 -41.11
C ASP A 204 17.85 -2.54 -40.72
N ALA A 205 19.12 -2.95 -40.64
CA ALA A 205 20.28 -2.05 -40.67
C ALA A 205 21.57 -2.88 -40.80
N LYS A 206 21.69 -3.67 -41.87
CA LYS A 206 22.99 -4.22 -42.26
C LYS A 206 23.07 -4.38 -43.78
N GLY A 207 23.57 -3.33 -44.44
CA GLY A 207 24.15 -3.46 -45.78
C GLY A 207 23.71 -2.40 -46.79
N LYS A 208 24.30 -1.20 -46.73
CA LYS A 208 24.85 -0.59 -47.95
C LYS A 208 25.97 0.40 -47.63
N MET A 209 27.02 0.24 -48.42
CA MET A 209 28.35 0.83 -48.31
C MET A 209 28.37 2.32 -48.70
N ALA A 210 29.40 3.00 -48.16
CA ALA A 210 30.28 3.99 -48.80
C ALA A 210 29.65 5.17 -49.57
N ASP A 211 29.92 6.40 -49.12
CA ASP A 211 30.98 7.28 -49.67
C ASP A 211 30.86 8.71 -49.08
N GLN A 212 31.99 9.43 -49.09
CA GLN A 212 32.22 10.87 -48.80
C GLN A 212 32.42 11.23 -47.31
N SER A 213 33.65 11.28 -46.79
CA SER A 213 34.74 12.28 -46.97
C SER A 213 34.50 13.65 -46.31
N THR A 214 35.33 13.87 -45.28
CA THR A 214 35.90 15.13 -44.75
C THR A 214 34.98 16.19 -44.12
N SER A 215 35.13 16.44 -42.81
CA SER A 215 35.90 17.59 -42.32
C SER A 215 36.08 17.55 -40.81
N THR A 216 37.31 17.81 -40.38
CA THR A 216 37.84 17.87 -39.02
C THR A 216 37.59 19.22 -38.36
N GLU A 217 37.22 19.27 -37.08
CA GLU A 217 37.63 20.33 -36.15
C GLU A 217 37.86 19.77 -34.72
N PRO A 218 38.79 20.34 -33.92
CA PRO A 218 39.33 19.70 -32.73
C PRO A 218 38.70 20.16 -31.41
N VAL A 219 38.77 19.29 -30.40
CA VAL A 219 38.43 19.53 -28.99
C VAL A 219 39.61 20.22 -28.28
N PRO A 220 39.41 21.23 -27.42
CA PRO A 220 40.49 21.84 -26.65
C PRO A 220 40.87 20.99 -25.43
N GLN A 221 42.18 20.74 -25.27
CA GLN A 221 42.77 20.15 -24.07
C GLN A 221 42.85 21.19 -22.94
N ALA A 222 42.39 20.79 -21.75
CA ALA A 222 42.62 21.51 -20.51
C ALA A 222 44.06 21.27 -20.03
N THR A 223 44.81 22.35 -19.85
CA THR A 223 46.14 22.32 -19.22
C THR A 223 46.02 22.42 -17.71
N VAL A 224 46.59 21.43 -17.03
CA VAL A 224 46.86 21.44 -15.58
C VAL A 224 48.08 22.33 -15.34
N GLY A 225 47.92 23.38 -14.52
CA GLY A 225 49.01 24.24 -14.06
C GLY A 225 49.24 24.05 -12.56
N GLU A 226 50.32 23.36 -12.20
CA GLU A 226 50.89 23.37 -10.85
C GLU A 226 51.87 24.55 -10.69
N GLY A 227 51.75 25.24 -9.55
CA GLY A 227 52.90 25.63 -8.71
C GLY A 227 53.61 26.97 -8.98
N GLY A 228 53.73 27.80 -7.93
CA GLY A 228 54.90 28.67 -7.77
C GLY A 228 54.73 30.05 -7.12
N GLN A 229 54.64 30.08 -5.78
CA GLN A 229 55.30 30.99 -4.81
C GLN A 229 55.70 32.46 -5.13
N GLY A 230 55.46 33.30 -4.12
CA GLY A 230 56.25 34.52 -3.78
C GLY A 230 55.61 35.84 -4.23
N ALA A 231 55.61 36.95 -3.50
CA ALA A 231 56.22 37.34 -2.24
C ALA A 231 55.53 38.63 -1.73
N ARG A 232 55.81 38.97 -0.47
CA ARG A 232 55.45 40.19 0.26
C ARG A 232 55.63 41.51 -0.50
N GLY A 233 54.83 42.50 -0.13
CA GLY A 233 55.04 43.93 -0.38
C GLY A 233 53.79 44.73 -0.10
#